data_AF-D9VUY9-F1
#
_entry.id   AF-D9VUY9-F1
#
_cell.length_a   1.000
_cell.length_b   1.000
_cell.length_c   1.000
_cell.angle_alpha   90.00
_cell.angle_beta   90.00
_cell.angle_gamma   90.00
#
_symmetry.space_group_name_H-M   'P 1'
#
loop_
_entity.id
_entity.type
_entity.pdbx_description
1 polymer ?
#
loop_
_entity_poly.entity_id
_entity_poly.type
_entity_poly.pdbx_seq_one_letter_code
_entity_poly.pdbx_strand_id
1 'polypeptide(L)'
;MIKEPPGSRTLRPSRRPGHPPSAAAPAQASARARASAPVRVSAVRAFAVVCGVLAGCVVLAGCAAKVPGPRPDPDELIRAATQRLTDACLTRQGLVPPRAGPGRPRDAGDRRVSAALFGAGPAELSLALPTGHVVRAHTDGCLAAAQQRLYGDQPGWFRASVVVNNLRPEADHTHRDLAEVRARHRGEIADWERLRARAVTEATTVLTSPPPKGNPPA
;
A
#
# COMPACT_ATOMS: atom_id res chain seq x y z
N MET A 1 -21.00 -24.21 -62.08
CA MET A 1 -20.80 -25.60 -62.56
C MET A 1 -19.30 -25.85 -62.66
N ILE A 2 -18.88 -27.10 -62.43
CA ILE A 2 -17.49 -27.63 -62.20
C ILE A 2 -17.11 -27.51 -60.71
N LYS A 3 -17.34 -28.49 -59.82
CA LYS A 3 -16.93 -29.92 -59.68
C LYS A 3 -15.58 -30.07 -58.95
N GLU A 4 -15.63 -30.23 -57.63
CA GLU A 4 -14.65 -30.99 -56.81
C GLU A 4 -15.14 -32.46 -56.65
N PRO A 5 -14.48 -33.44 -55.95
CA PRO A 5 -13.22 -33.52 -55.17
C PRO A 5 -12.44 -34.85 -55.53
N PRO A 6 -11.68 -35.61 -54.67
CA PRO A 6 -11.07 -35.40 -53.33
C PRO A 6 -9.58 -35.83 -53.21
N GLY A 7 -8.89 -35.45 -52.11
CA GLY A 7 -7.54 -35.95 -51.82
C GLY A 7 -6.92 -35.46 -50.51
N SER A 8 -7.18 -36.22 -49.44
CA SER A 8 -6.78 -36.05 -48.05
C SER A 8 -5.27 -35.83 -47.79
N ARG A 9 -4.93 -34.86 -46.93
CA ARG A 9 -3.77 -34.96 -46.01
C ARG A 9 -4.08 -34.34 -44.65
N THR A 10 -4.17 -35.22 -43.68
CA THR A 10 -4.13 -35.02 -42.22
C THR A 10 -2.71 -34.72 -41.73
N LEU A 11 -2.61 -34.23 -40.48
CA LEU A 11 -1.44 -33.85 -39.64
C LEU A 11 -1.24 -32.32 -39.62
N ARG A 12 -1.25 -31.59 -38.50
CA ARG A 12 -1.22 -31.86 -37.05
C ARG A 12 -1.68 -30.55 -36.34
N PRO A 13 -2.21 -30.58 -35.12
CA PRO A 13 -2.63 -29.39 -34.39
C PRO A 13 -1.42 -28.59 -33.90
N SER A 14 -1.35 -27.31 -34.25
CA SER A 14 -0.37 -26.37 -33.71
C SER A 14 -0.69 -26.12 -32.24
N ARG A 15 0.27 -26.48 -31.38
CA ARG A 15 0.23 -26.31 -29.93
C ARG A 15 0.17 -24.81 -29.58
N ARG A 16 -0.75 -24.48 -28.67
CA ARG A 16 -0.77 -23.23 -27.90
C ARG A 16 0.59 -22.98 -27.21
N PRO A 17 1.09 -21.75 -27.21
CA PRO A 17 1.74 -21.15 -26.05
C PRO A 17 0.65 -20.34 -25.30
N GLY A 18 0.26 -20.70 -24.09
CA GLY A 18 1.07 -20.52 -22.89
C GLY A 18 0.53 -19.28 -22.16
N HIS A 19 -0.35 -19.50 -21.17
CA HIS A 19 -0.79 -18.47 -20.24
C HIS A 19 0.41 -17.77 -19.58
N PRO A 20 0.44 -16.44 -19.44
CA PRO A 20 1.26 -15.82 -18.40
C PRO A 20 0.62 -16.07 -17.02
N PRO A 21 1.43 -16.37 -15.98
CA PRO A 21 0.92 -16.49 -14.63
C PRO A 21 0.47 -15.14 -14.08
N SER A 22 -0.74 -15.17 -13.53
CA SER A 22 -1.20 -14.56 -12.27
C SER A 22 -0.37 -13.41 -11.66
N ALA A 23 -1.05 -12.28 -11.50
CA ALA A 23 -0.81 -11.16 -10.60
C ALA A 23 0.22 -11.42 -9.48
N ALA A 24 1.37 -10.75 -9.58
CA ALA A 24 2.24 -10.50 -8.44
C ALA A 24 1.77 -9.21 -7.76
N ALA A 25 1.11 -9.35 -6.61
CA ALA A 25 0.96 -8.27 -5.65
C ALA A 25 2.37 -7.80 -5.21
N PRO A 26 2.59 -6.50 -4.91
CA PRO A 26 3.83 -6.09 -4.29
C PRO A 26 3.94 -6.74 -2.90
N ALA A 27 4.94 -7.60 -2.76
CA ALA A 27 5.31 -8.21 -1.50
C ALA A 27 5.72 -7.10 -0.51
N GLN A 28 4.94 -6.97 0.55
CA GLN A 28 5.33 -6.22 1.74
C GLN A 28 6.43 -7.02 2.44
N ALA A 29 7.67 -6.57 2.29
CA ALA A 29 8.79 -7.12 3.05
C ALA A 29 8.69 -6.65 4.51
N SER A 30 8.10 -7.50 5.35
CA SER A 30 8.14 -7.40 6.80
C SER A 30 9.57 -7.59 7.30
N ALA A 31 10.24 -6.50 7.66
CA ALA A 31 11.49 -6.57 8.41
C ALA A 31 11.19 -6.96 9.87
N ARG A 32 11.27 -8.27 10.16
CA ARG A 32 11.47 -8.76 11.54
C ARG A 32 12.92 -8.53 11.91
N ALA A 33 13.19 -7.60 12.82
CA ALA A 33 14.40 -7.62 13.63
C ALA A 33 13.99 -7.66 15.11
N ARG A 34 13.98 -8.88 15.67
CA ARG A 34 14.05 -9.09 17.12
C ARG A 34 15.52 -9.12 17.50
N ALA A 35 15.93 -8.22 18.38
CA ALA A 35 17.03 -8.46 19.31
C ALA A 35 16.84 -7.55 20.52
N SER A 36 16.16 -8.08 21.53
CA SER A 36 16.05 -7.50 22.87
C SER A 36 17.42 -7.58 23.55
N ALA A 37 17.99 -6.45 23.94
CA ALA A 37 19.10 -6.40 24.89
C ALA A 37 18.55 -6.10 26.30
N PRO A 38 18.89 -6.89 27.34
CA PRO A 38 18.47 -6.58 28.70
C PRO A 38 19.35 -5.48 29.28
N VAL A 39 18.74 -4.34 29.63
CA VAL A 39 19.38 -3.32 30.48
C VAL A 39 19.47 -3.88 31.89
N ARG A 40 20.71 -4.09 32.37
CA ARG A 40 21.02 -4.50 33.74
C ARG A 40 20.70 -3.34 34.68
N VAL A 41 19.75 -3.55 35.59
CA VAL A 41 19.46 -2.65 36.70
C VAL A 41 20.46 -2.95 37.81
N SER A 42 21.45 -2.08 38.00
CA SER A 42 22.33 -2.12 39.18
C SER A 42 21.68 -1.34 40.31
N ALA A 43 21.26 -2.07 41.34
CA ALA A 43 20.85 -1.53 42.62
C ALA A 43 22.09 -1.09 43.42
N VAL A 44 22.10 0.15 43.91
CA VAL A 44 22.96 0.57 45.02
C VAL A 44 22.05 1.04 46.15
N ARG A 45 22.21 0.42 47.31
CA ARG A 45 21.46 0.67 48.55
C ARG A 45 22.21 1.63 49.47
N ALA A 46 21.41 2.34 50.27
CA ALA A 46 21.65 2.85 51.62
C ALA A 46 22.41 4.18 51.79
N PHE A 47 21.75 5.18 52.39
CA PHE A 47 21.85 5.45 53.84
C PHE A 47 20.69 6.38 54.30
N ALA A 48 20.47 6.41 55.61
CA ALA A 48 19.23 6.70 56.31
C ALA A 48 19.20 8.07 57.04
N VAL A 49 18.10 8.31 57.79
CA VAL A 49 17.92 9.19 58.98
C VAL A 49 17.41 10.62 58.68
N VAL A 50 16.10 10.94 58.76
CA VAL A 50 15.16 11.21 59.91
C VAL A 50 14.82 12.70 60.05
N CYS A 51 13.58 12.94 60.50
CA CYS A 51 12.96 14.15 61.07
C CYS A 51 12.25 15.15 60.14
N GLY A 52 10.97 15.38 60.46
CA GLY A 52 10.25 16.61 60.10
C GLY A 52 8.80 16.39 59.66
N VAL A 53 7.90 16.27 60.63
CA VAL A 53 6.45 16.46 60.48
C VAL A 53 6.18 17.78 59.74
N LEU A 54 5.29 17.76 58.73
CA LEU A 54 4.26 18.80 58.54
C LEU A 54 3.26 18.37 57.45
N ALA A 55 2.00 18.34 57.88
CA ALA A 55 0.83 18.16 57.03
C ALA A 55 0.74 19.25 55.96
N GLY A 56 0.47 18.83 54.73
CA GLY A 56 0.16 19.72 53.62
C GLY A 56 -0.58 18.95 52.53
N CYS A 57 -1.91 18.86 52.64
CA CYS A 57 -2.78 18.43 51.56
C CYS A 57 -2.72 19.43 50.41
N VAL A 58 -1.73 19.27 49.53
CA VAL A 58 -1.70 19.99 48.25
C VAL A 58 -2.34 19.09 47.21
N VAL A 59 -3.66 19.23 47.03
CA VAL A 59 -4.36 18.69 45.86
C VAL A 59 -4.04 19.60 44.68
N LEU A 60 -2.86 19.41 44.07
CA LEU A 60 -2.62 19.92 42.73
C LEU A 60 -3.38 19.01 41.77
N ALA A 61 -4.62 19.39 41.46
CA ALA A 61 -5.27 19.02 40.21
C ALA A 61 -4.49 19.68 39.05
N GLY A 62 -3.27 19.18 38.82
CA GLY A 62 -2.51 19.50 37.63
C GLY A 62 -3.21 18.85 36.46
N CYS A 63 -3.80 19.66 35.58
CA CYS A 63 -4.15 19.24 34.23
C CYS A 63 -2.90 18.56 33.65
N ALA A 64 -2.90 17.23 33.59
CA ALA A 64 -1.90 16.49 32.85
C ALA A 64 -2.06 16.92 31.41
N ALA A 65 -1.26 17.92 30.99
CA ALA A 65 -1.12 18.27 29.59
C ALA A 65 -0.82 16.96 28.88
N LYS A 66 -1.77 16.51 28.06
CA LYS A 66 -1.61 15.29 27.27
C LYS A 66 -0.37 15.51 26.43
N VAL A 67 0.74 14.92 26.85
CA VAL A 67 2.01 14.99 26.11
C VAL A 67 1.65 14.59 24.69
N PRO A 68 1.88 15.44 23.68
CA PRO A 68 1.59 15.09 22.30
C PRO A 68 2.30 13.79 22.01
N GLY A 69 1.54 12.74 21.69
CA GLY A 69 2.12 11.46 21.30
C GLY A 69 3.00 11.65 20.07
N PRO A 70 3.88 10.68 19.76
CA PRO A 70 4.64 10.69 18.51
C PRO A 70 3.71 10.94 17.33
N ARG A 71 4.15 11.77 16.37
CA ARG A 71 3.41 11.95 15.12
C ARG A 71 3.27 10.58 14.43
N PRO A 72 2.09 10.25 13.88
CA PRO A 72 1.91 8.99 13.17
C PRO A 72 2.88 8.89 11.99
N ASP A 73 3.34 7.68 11.70
CA ASP A 73 4.19 7.43 10.55
C ASP A 73 3.43 7.74 9.23
N PRO A 74 4.01 8.52 8.30
CA PRO A 74 3.34 8.87 7.05
C PRO A 74 2.88 7.68 6.20
N ASP A 75 3.64 6.58 6.14
CA ASP A 75 3.23 5.40 5.39
C ASP A 75 2.08 4.68 6.09
N GLU A 76 2.08 4.63 7.41
CA GLU A 76 0.94 4.11 8.18
C GLU A 76 -0.33 4.92 7.94
N LEU A 77 -0.25 6.25 7.88
CA LEU A 77 -1.39 7.11 7.57
C LEU A 77 -1.95 6.82 6.17
N ILE A 78 -1.08 6.81 5.14
CA ILE A 78 -1.50 6.53 3.76
C ILE A 78 -2.09 5.12 3.66
N ARG A 79 -1.48 4.13 4.31
CA ARG A 79 -1.97 2.74 4.32
C ARG A 79 -3.34 2.63 4.99
N ALA A 80 -3.51 3.21 6.17
CA ALA A 80 -4.77 3.18 6.91
C ALA A 80 -5.89 3.91 6.14
N ALA A 81 -5.59 5.07 5.54
CA ALA A 81 -6.54 5.79 4.71
C ALA A 81 -6.91 5.01 3.44
N THR A 82 -5.93 4.38 2.78
CA THR A 82 -6.17 3.51 1.62
C THR A 82 -7.13 2.40 2.00
N GLN A 83 -6.87 1.68 3.11
CA GLN A 83 -7.74 0.61 3.59
C GLN A 83 -9.16 1.10 3.87
N ARG A 84 -9.32 2.23 4.57
CA ARG A 84 -10.63 2.80 4.86
C ARG A 84 -11.41 3.15 3.59
N LEU A 85 -10.74 3.72 2.59
CA LEU A 85 -11.35 4.08 1.31
C LEU A 85 -11.74 2.84 0.50
N THR A 86 -10.87 1.81 0.44
CA THR A 86 -11.16 0.56 -0.27
C THR A 86 -12.31 -0.21 0.40
N ASP A 87 -12.32 -0.29 1.72
CA ASP A 87 -13.35 -1.00 2.48
C ASP A 87 -14.72 -0.33 2.31
N ALA A 88 -14.75 1.01 2.36
CA ALA A 88 -15.97 1.77 2.11
C ALA A 88 -16.46 1.60 0.66
N CYS A 89 -15.55 1.55 -0.31
CA CYS A 89 -15.89 1.30 -1.72
C CYS A 89 -16.49 -0.10 -1.91
N LEU A 90 -15.86 -1.15 -1.38
CA LEU A 90 -16.36 -2.51 -1.45
C LEU A 90 -17.74 -2.64 -0.76
N THR A 91 -17.90 -2.03 0.41
CA THR A 91 -19.17 -2.05 1.15
C THR A 91 -20.30 -1.37 0.35
N ARG A 92 -20.04 -0.25 -0.31
CA ARG A 92 -21.02 0.41 -1.20
C ARG A 92 -21.42 -0.46 -2.39
N GLN A 93 -20.56 -1.37 -2.82
CA GLN A 93 -20.85 -2.36 -3.86
C GLN A 93 -21.51 -3.64 -3.32
N GLY A 94 -21.88 -3.68 -2.04
CA GLY A 94 -22.47 -4.86 -1.39
C GLY A 94 -21.48 -6.00 -1.17
N LEU A 95 -20.17 -5.71 -1.18
CA LEU A 95 -19.10 -6.68 -0.99
C LEU A 95 -18.52 -6.58 0.41
N VAL A 96 -18.15 -7.72 0.98
CA VAL A 96 -17.48 -7.79 2.28
C VAL A 96 -15.97 -7.58 2.05
N PRO A 97 -15.34 -6.57 2.67
CA PRO A 97 -13.90 -6.35 2.53
C PRO A 97 -13.09 -7.56 3.03
N PRO A 98 -11.99 -7.92 2.33
CA PRO A 98 -11.14 -9.03 2.75
C PRO A 98 -10.43 -8.66 4.06
N ARG A 99 -10.66 -9.43 5.11
CA ARG A 99 -9.91 -9.28 6.37
C ARG A 99 -8.59 -10.02 6.29
N ALA A 100 -7.53 -9.43 6.83
CA ALA A 100 -6.25 -10.11 6.97
C ALA A 100 -6.42 -11.33 7.90
N GLY A 101 -6.28 -12.53 7.36
CA GLY A 101 -6.41 -13.79 8.09
C GLY A 101 -6.06 -14.99 7.20
N PRO A 102 -5.74 -16.16 7.77
CA PRO A 102 -5.32 -17.31 6.99
C PRO A 102 -6.45 -17.86 6.08
N GLY A 103 -6.13 -17.98 4.79
CA GLY A 103 -6.51 -19.11 3.93
C GLY A 103 -7.98 -19.51 3.86
N ARG A 104 -8.89 -18.60 3.46
CA ARG A 104 -10.20 -19.03 2.95
C ARG A 104 -10.04 -19.63 1.53
N PRO A 105 -10.74 -20.72 1.18
CA PRO A 105 -10.79 -21.23 -0.19
C PRO A 105 -11.30 -20.16 -1.17
N ARG A 106 -10.60 -19.99 -2.30
CA ARG A 106 -10.98 -19.04 -3.36
C ARG A 106 -12.26 -19.47 -4.06
N ASP A 107 -13.38 -18.94 -3.62
CA ASP A 107 -14.70 -19.18 -4.23
C ASP A 107 -15.07 -18.09 -5.27
N ALA A 108 -16.27 -18.17 -5.83
CA ALA A 108 -16.75 -17.18 -6.79
C ALA A 108 -16.89 -15.76 -6.18
N GLY A 109 -17.14 -15.67 -4.86
CA GLY A 109 -17.14 -14.42 -4.11
C GLY A 109 -15.76 -13.77 -4.09
N ASP A 110 -14.70 -14.54 -3.90
CA ASP A 110 -13.32 -14.04 -3.90
C ASP A 110 -12.92 -13.43 -5.25
N ARG A 111 -13.40 -13.99 -6.37
CA ARG A 111 -13.17 -13.39 -7.70
C ARG A 111 -13.89 -12.06 -7.87
N ARG A 112 -15.13 -11.94 -7.39
CA ARG A 112 -15.89 -10.68 -7.43
C ARG A 112 -15.24 -9.60 -6.57
N VAL A 113 -14.81 -9.96 -5.36
CA VAL A 113 -14.07 -9.03 -4.47
C VAL A 113 -12.74 -8.61 -5.11
N SER A 114 -12.00 -9.54 -5.71
CA SER A 114 -10.73 -9.22 -6.38
C SER A 114 -10.91 -8.27 -7.56
N ALA A 115 -11.90 -8.53 -8.41
CA ALA A 115 -12.25 -7.66 -9.55
C ALA A 115 -12.67 -6.26 -9.08
N ALA A 116 -13.50 -6.16 -8.04
CA ALA A 116 -13.91 -4.88 -7.49
C ALA A 116 -12.76 -4.13 -6.81
N LEU A 117 -11.85 -4.84 -6.13
CA LEU A 117 -10.72 -4.24 -5.43
C LEU A 117 -9.64 -3.74 -6.40
N PHE A 118 -9.23 -4.59 -7.34
CA PHE A 118 -8.07 -4.35 -8.21
C PHE A 118 -8.41 -3.82 -9.60
N GLY A 119 -9.68 -3.83 -9.98
CA GLY A 119 -10.12 -3.54 -11.35
C GLY A 119 -10.38 -4.81 -12.16
N ALA A 120 -11.21 -4.68 -13.19
CA ALA A 120 -11.54 -5.73 -14.16
C ALA A 120 -11.52 -5.24 -15.61
N GLY A 121 -11.46 -3.92 -15.82
CA GLY A 121 -11.26 -3.32 -17.14
C GLY A 121 -9.84 -3.52 -17.67
N PRO A 122 -9.57 -3.06 -18.90
CA PRO A 122 -8.20 -3.01 -19.41
C PRO A 122 -7.34 -2.11 -18.50
N ALA A 123 -6.10 -2.53 -18.23
CA ALA A 123 -5.14 -1.67 -17.55
C ALA A 123 -4.76 -0.50 -18.47
N GLU A 124 -4.93 0.73 -17.98
CA GLU A 124 -4.69 1.94 -18.77
C GLU A 124 -3.32 2.57 -18.48
N LEU A 125 -2.65 2.15 -17.41
CA LEU A 125 -1.32 2.63 -17.05
C LEU A 125 -0.28 1.54 -17.28
N SER A 126 0.82 1.90 -17.94
CA SER A 126 1.92 1.00 -18.24
C SER A 126 3.24 1.76 -18.26
N LEU A 127 4.28 1.18 -17.67
CA LEU A 127 5.64 1.72 -17.71
C LEU A 127 6.63 0.60 -17.97
N ALA A 128 7.44 0.75 -19.01
CA ALA A 128 8.59 -0.11 -19.26
C ALA A 128 9.77 0.34 -18.40
N LEU A 129 10.35 -0.59 -17.66
CA LEU A 129 11.53 -0.36 -16.84
C LEU A 129 12.80 -0.61 -17.66
N PRO A 130 13.93 0.03 -17.30
CA PRO A 130 15.23 -0.24 -17.93
C PRO A 130 15.67 -1.71 -17.85
N THR A 131 15.15 -2.46 -16.87
CA THR A 131 15.36 -3.92 -16.72
C THR A 131 14.64 -4.77 -17.77
N GLY A 132 13.83 -4.17 -18.65
CA GLY A 132 13.03 -4.86 -19.66
C GLY A 132 11.65 -5.33 -19.16
N HIS A 133 11.35 -5.17 -17.87
CA HIS A 133 10.03 -5.47 -17.31
C HIS A 133 9.02 -4.36 -17.61
N VAL A 134 7.74 -4.73 -17.77
CA VAL A 134 6.64 -3.77 -17.92
C VAL A 134 5.72 -3.86 -16.72
N VAL A 135 5.61 -2.77 -15.98
CA VAL A 135 4.67 -2.62 -14.87
C VAL A 135 3.36 -2.07 -15.43
N ARG A 136 2.23 -2.63 -15.01
CA ARG A 136 0.89 -2.19 -15.41
C ARG A 136 0.02 -1.95 -14.19
N ALA A 137 -0.91 -1.01 -14.30
CA ALA A 137 -1.92 -0.77 -13.28
C ALA A 137 -3.28 -0.48 -13.93
N HIS A 138 -4.32 -0.98 -13.26
CA HIS A 138 -5.70 -0.63 -13.54
C HIS A 138 -6.00 0.77 -13.03
N THR A 139 -6.77 1.53 -13.80
CA THR A 139 -7.34 2.84 -13.40
C THR A 139 -8.74 2.69 -12.82
N ASP A 140 -9.30 1.48 -12.88
CA ASP A 140 -10.58 1.10 -12.28
C ASP A 140 -10.42 0.28 -10.98
N GLY A 141 -11.54 0.07 -10.30
CA GLY A 141 -11.59 -0.64 -9.02
C GLY A 141 -11.40 0.27 -7.80
N CYS A 142 -11.65 -0.30 -6.62
CA CYS A 142 -11.65 0.43 -5.36
C CYS A 142 -10.26 0.93 -4.96
N LEU A 143 -9.19 0.19 -5.29
CA LEU A 143 -7.83 0.61 -5.00
C LEU A 143 -7.40 1.81 -5.86
N ALA A 144 -7.71 1.76 -7.16
CA ALA A 144 -7.45 2.87 -8.08
C ALA A 144 -8.20 4.13 -7.65
N ALA A 145 -9.47 4.02 -7.28
CA ALA A 145 -10.25 5.13 -6.75
C ALA A 145 -9.68 5.70 -5.45
N ALA A 146 -9.18 4.85 -4.55
CA ALA A 146 -8.51 5.30 -3.32
C ALA A 146 -7.21 6.06 -3.62
N GLN A 147 -6.38 5.55 -4.54
CA GLN A 147 -5.15 6.21 -4.97
C GLN A 147 -5.45 7.56 -5.62
N GLN A 148 -6.45 7.62 -6.51
CA GLN A 148 -6.88 8.88 -7.12
C GLN A 148 -7.38 9.87 -6.06
N ARG A 149 -8.07 9.42 -5.01
CA ARG A 149 -8.48 10.33 -3.91
C ARG A 149 -7.29 10.88 -3.13
N LEU A 150 -6.30 10.03 -2.81
CA LEU A 150 -5.17 10.40 -1.96
C LEU A 150 -4.12 11.23 -2.72
N TYR A 151 -3.75 10.81 -3.92
CA TYR A 151 -2.68 11.42 -4.70
C TYR A 151 -3.20 12.45 -5.71
N GLY A 152 -4.44 12.29 -6.20
CA GLY A 152 -5.12 13.20 -7.13
C GLY A 152 -4.61 13.23 -8.57
N ASP A 153 -3.36 12.83 -8.80
CA ASP A 153 -2.79 12.61 -10.13
C ASP A 153 -2.32 11.16 -10.22
N GLN A 154 -3.24 10.27 -10.60
CA GLN A 154 -2.97 8.84 -10.68
C GLN A 154 -1.89 8.48 -11.73
N PRO A 155 -1.89 9.02 -12.96
CA PRO A 155 -0.80 8.77 -13.91
C PRO A 155 0.56 9.26 -13.42
N GLY A 156 0.63 10.48 -12.87
CA GLY A 156 1.87 11.03 -12.31
C GLY A 156 2.39 10.21 -11.12
N TRP A 157 1.49 9.83 -10.19
CA TRP A 157 1.83 8.96 -9.08
C TRP A 157 2.31 7.58 -9.52
N PHE A 158 1.64 6.96 -10.50
CA PHE A 158 2.03 5.65 -11.02
C PHE A 158 3.45 5.71 -11.58
N ARG A 159 3.75 6.68 -12.45
CA ARG A 159 5.09 6.83 -13.03
C ARG A 159 6.14 7.06 -11.94
N ALA A 160 5.95 8.05 -11.09
CA ALA A 160 6.93 8.43 -10.08
C ALA A 160 7.19 7.29 -9.08
N SER A 161 6.13 6.63 -8.60
CA SER A 161 6.26 5.51 -7.65
C SER A 161 6.93 4.28 -8.27
N VAL A 162 6.60 3.93 -9.52
CA VAL A 162 7.24 2.80 -10.21
C VAL A 162 8.73 3.08 -10.41
N VAL A 163 9.12 4.29 -10.84
CA VAL A 163 10.54 4.66 -11.00
C VAL A 163 11.27 4.61 -9.65
N VAL A 164 10.76 5.31 -8.63
CA VAL A 164 11.42 5.41 -7.31
C VAL A 164 11.58 4.03 -6.66
N ASN A 165 10.59 3.15 -6.76
CA ASN A 165 10.65 1.80 -6.21
C ASN A 165 11.59 0.85 -6.97
N ASN A 166 12.07 1.25 -8.16
CA ASN A 166 12.93 0.43 -9.01
C ASN A 166 14.33 1.02 -9.25
N LEU A 167 14.72 2.12 -8.58
CA LEU A 167 16.03 2.74 -8.75
C LEU A 167 17.20 1.79 -8.46
N ARG A 168 17.08 0.95 -7.41
CA ARG A 168 18.12 -0.02 -7.07
C ARG A 168 18.19 -1.17 -8.09
N PRO A 169 17.08 -1.84 -8.45
CA PRO A 169 17.06 -2.77 -9.57
C PRO A 169 17.65 -2.21 -10.88
N GLU A 170 17.39 -0.94 -11.19
CA GLU A 170 17.99 -0.27 -12.35
C GLU A 170 19.51 -0.09 -12.22
N ALA A 171 19.98 0.37 -11.06
CA ALA A 171 21.41 0.52 -10.78
C ALA A 171 22.15 -0.80 -10.94
N ASP A 172 21.61 -1.87 -10.35
CA ASP A 172 22.15 -3.22 -10.42
C ASP A 172 22.18 -3.73 -11.87
N HIS A 173 21.09 -3.54 -12.63
CA HIS A 173 20.98 -3.98 -14.02
C HIS A 173 21.91 -3.22 -14.98
N THR A 174 22.09 -1.93 -14.76
CA THR A 174 22.90 -1.08 -15.64
C THR A 174 24.37 -0.99 -15.22
N HIS A 175 24.75 -1.66 -14.13
CA HIS A 175 26.08 -1.60 -13.53
C HIS A 175 26.53 -0.17 -13.21
N ARG A 176 25.60 0.64 -12.68
CA ARG A 176 25.85 2.04 -12.31
C ARG A 176 25.70 2.25 -10.82
N ASP A 177 26.31 3.31 -10.31
CA ASP A 177 26.13 3.71 -8.92
C ASP A 177 24.69 4.21 -8.66
N LEU A 178 24.15 3.90 -7.49
CA LEU A 178 22.78 4.27 -7.13
C LEU A 178 22.61 5.80 -7.03
N ALA A 179 23.62 6.54 -6.60
CA ALA A 179 23.57 8.01 -6.57
C ALA A 179 23.50 8.57 -8.00
N GLU A 180 24.20 7.97 -8.96
CA GLU A 180 24.14 8.35 -10.37
C GLU A 180 22.75 8.10 -10.96
N VAL A 181 22.14 6.95 -10.65
CA VAL A 181 20.76 6.63 -11.05
C VAL A 181 19.76 7.59 -10.40
N ARG A 182 19.91 7.89 -9.11
CA ARG A 182 19.07 8.90 -8.42
C ARG A 182 19.21 10.29 -9.04
N ALA A 183 20.42 10.70 -9.42
CA ALA A 183 20.66 11.99 -10.05
C ALA A 183 19.93 12.11 -11.40
N ARG A 184 19.88 11.02 -12.18
CA ARG A 184 19.11 10.94 -13.43
C ARG A 184 17.60 11.05 -13.20
N HIS A 185 17.09 10.42 -12.15
CA HIS A 185 15.65 10.37 -11.82
C HIS A 185 15.22 11.44 -10.79
N ARG A 186 15.96 12.53 -10.66
CA ARG A 186 15.67 13.59 -9.67
C ARG A 186 14.27 14.20 -9.83
N GLY A 187 13.75 14.24 -11.07
CA GLY A 187 12.41 14.74 -11.36
C GLY A 187 11.33 13.83 -10.77
N GLU A 188 11.41 12.53 -11.08
CA GLU A 188 10.50 11.51 -10.56
C GLU A 188 10.56 11.40 -9.03
N ILE A 189 11.76 11.56 -8.43
CA ILE A 189 11.92 11.62 -6.97
C ILE A 189 11.16 12.84 -6.40
N ALA A 190 11.37 14.03 -6.96
CA ALA A 190 10.67 15.24 -6.51
C ALA A 190 9.15 15.13 -6.71
N ASP A 191 8.70 14.53 -7.81
CA ASP A 191 7.28 14.28 -8.08
C ASP A 191 6.68 13.31 -7.05
N TRP A 192 7.39 12.22 -6.74
CA TRP A 192 6.98 11.26 -5.73
C TRP A 192 6.85 11.91 -4.34
N GLU A 193 7.81 12.75 -3.95
CA GLU A 193 7.76 13.48 -2.67
C GLU A 193 6.55 14.43 -2.59
N ARG A 194 6.30 15.23 -3.64
CA ARG A 194 5.15 16.14 -3.68
C ARG A 194 3.82 15.39 -3.60
N LEU A 195 3.69 14.31 -4.37
CA LEU A 195 2.49 13.49 -4.38
C LEU A 195 2.28 12.78 -3.03
N ARG A 196 3.35 12.29 -2.40
CA ARG A 196 3.28 11.67 -1.07
C ARG A 196 2.92 12.68 0.02
N ALA A 197 3.44 13.91 -0.03
CA ALA A 197 3.05 14.97 0.88
C ALA A 197 1.53 15.26 0.80
N ARG A 198 0.99 15.41 -0.41
CA ARG A 198 -0.46 15.53 -0.62
C ARG A 198 -1.24 14.35 -0.06
N ALA A 199 -0.78 13.12 -0.32
CA ALA A 199 -1.44 11.92 0.18
C ALA A 199 -1.47 11.85 1.71
N VAL A 200 -0.45 12.34 2.40
CA VAL A 200 -0.46 12.46 3.88
C VAL A 200 -1.53 13.43 4.36
N THR A 201 -1.66 14.60 3.71
CA THR A 201 -2.72 15.58 4.01
C THR A 201 -4.10 14.97 3.79
N GLU A 202 -4.34 14.35 2.63
CA GLU A 202 -5.63 13.71 2.32
C GLU A 202 -5.92 12.51 3.23
N ALA A 203 -4.91 11.70 3.56
CA ALA A 203 -5.05 10.58 4.48
C ALA A 203 -5.50 11.05 5.87
N THR A 204 -4.89 12.14 6.37
CA THR A 204 -5.27 12.75 7.64
C THR A 204 -6.73 13.19 7.62
N THR A 205 -7.18 13.85 6.54
CA THR A 205 -8.58 14.25 6.35
C THR A 205 -9.51 13.04 6.34
N VAL A 206 -9.18 12.00 5.59
CA VAL A 206 -9.97 10.77 5.49
C VAL A 206 -10.12 10.09 6.84
N LEU A 207 -9.04 10.02 7.63
CA LEU A 207 -9.02 9.32 8.91
C LEU A 207 -9.71 10.11 10.03
N THR A 208 -9.64 11.44 10.00
CA THR A 208 -10.24 12.32 11.02
C THR A 208 -11.70 12.66 10.74
N SER A 209 -12.14 12.58 9.48
CA SER A 209 -13.54 12.84 9.14
C SER A 209 -14.47 11.78 9.71
N PRO A 210 -15.60 12.15 10.34
CA PRO A 210 -16.63 11.18 10.72
C PRO A 210 -17.12 10.42 9.49
N PRO A 211 -17.46 9.12 9.60
CA PRO A 211 -18.18 8.46 8.52
C PRO A 211 -19.51 9.21 8.27
N PRO A 212 -19.96 9.33 7.00
CA PRO A 212 -21.23 9.97 6.71
C PRO A 212 -22.34 9.24 7.48
N LYS A 213 -23.18 10.01 8.19
CA LYS A 213 -24.37 9.47 8.86
C LYS A 213 -25.32 8.97 7.78
N GLY A 214 -25.33 7.67 7.54
CA GLY A 214 -26.32 7.05 6.68
C GLY A 214 -27.69 7.17 7.34
N ASN A 215 -28.63 7.85 6.70
CA ASN A 215 -30.03 7.56 6.96
C ASN A 215 -30.27 6.09 6.56
N PRO A 216 -30.98 5.30 7.39
CA PRO A 216 -31.31 3.93 7.01
C PRO A 216 -32.06 3.93 5.68
N PRO A 217 -31.86 2.90 4.83
CA PRO A 217 -32.67 2.74 3.63
C PRO A 217 -34.15 2.66 4.03
N ALA A 218 -34.98 3.42 3.31
CA ALA A 218 -36.43 3.37 3.40
C ALA A 218 -36.98 2.03 2.91
#